data_AF-A0A7K4XQU6-F1
#
_entry.id   AF-A0A7K4XQU6-F1
#
_cell.length_a   1.000
_cell.length_b   1.000
_cell.length_c   1.000
_cell.angle_alpha   90.00
_cell.angle_beta   90.00
_cell.angle_gamma   90.00
#
_symmetry.space_group_name_H-M   'P 1'
#
loop_
_entity.id
_entity.type
_entity.pdbx_description
1 polymer ?
#
loop_
_entity_poly.entity_id
_entity_poly.type
_entity_poly.pdbx_seq_one_letter_code
_entity_poly.pdbx_strand_id
1 'polypeptide(L)'
;TDIFAVEAVHLGCLYKIIIGHNGLGSGNGWFLDKVVIKDPVTDLDCTFLCHRWLDQGQDDGNITRELPVTDASTFPGRQELELKREKMVRAAEKWKFQKGITLQFYNMLTHGFICLYPDSRLDALGGKKNKYGIFCVYVCI
;
A
#
# COMPACT_ATOMS: atom_id res chain seq x y z
N THR A 1 -19.61 23.55 7.48
CA THR A 1 -18.63 22.64 6.84
C THR A 1 -17.65 23.47 6.09
N ASP A 2 -16.37 23.38 6.46
CA ASP A 2 -15.29 24.07 5.75
C ASP A 2 -14.65 23.14 4.73
N ILE A 3 -14.23 23.70 3.60
CA ILE A 3 -13.64 22.96 2.49
C ILE A 3 -12.38 23.69 2.06
N PHE A 4 -11.26 22.96 2.00
CA PHE A 4 -9.98 23.49 1.57
C PHE A 4 -9.22 22.43 0.78
N ALA A 5 -8.36 22.87 -0.13
CA ALA A 5 -7.47 22.01 -0.88
C ALA A 5 -6.11 21.90 -0.18
N VAL A 6 -5.52 20.73 -0.21
CA VAL A 6 -4.16 20.48 0.29
C VAL A 6 -3.37 19.81 -0.83
N GLU A 7 -2.24 20.40 -1.20
CA GLU A 7 -1.30 19.76 -2.13
C GLU A 7 -0.47 18.71 -1.38
N ALA A 8 -0.45 17.49 -1.92
CA ALA A 8 0.29 16.37 -1.36
C ALA A 8 0.79 15.45 -2.47
N VAL A 9 1.80 14.64 -2.16
CA VAL A 9 2.17 13.49 -3.00
C VAL A 9 1.06 12.43 -2.97
N HIS A 10 1.09 11.46 -3.89
CA HIS A 10 0.14 10.35 -3.82
C HIS A 10 0.38 9.51 -2.55
N LEU A 11 -0.53 9.63 -1.57
CA LEU A 11 -0.44 8.97 -0.27
C LEU A 11 -0.97 7.53 -0.29
N GLY A 12 -1.59 7.11 -1.40
CA GLY A 12 -2.26 5.81 -1.51
C GLY A 12 -3.48 5.72 -0.58
N CYS A 13 -3.67 4.55 0.04
CA CYS A 13 -4.79 4.31 0.95
C CYS A 13 -4.53 4.95 2.33
N LEU A 14 -5.28 5.99 2.67
CA LEU A 14 -5.20 6.63 3.98
C LEU A 14 -5.78 5.72 5.06
N TYR A 15 -5.02 5.53 6.14
CA TYR A 15 -5.43 4.73 7.29
C TYR A 15 -5.74 5.59 8.52
N LYS A 16 -5.19 6.80 8.58
CA LYS A 16 -5.20 7.65 9.77
C LYS A 16 -4.93 9.11 9.41
N ILE A 17 -5.53 10.02 10.17
CA ILE A 17 -5.20 11.44 10.15
C ILE A 17 -4.94 11.97 11.56
N ILE A 18 -4.24 13.08 11.65
CA ILE A 18 -4.10 13.88 12.87
C ILE A 18 -4.63 15.27 12.55
N ILE A 19 -5.60 15.74 13.33
CA ILE A 19 -6.24 17.05 13.18
C ILE A 19 -6.20 17.81 14.51
N GLY A 20 -5.90 19.11 14.45
CA GLY A 20 -5.85 19.96 15.64
C GLY A 20 -5.68 21.43 15.29
N HIS A 21 -5.72 22.28 16.31
CA HIS A 21 -5.49 23.72 16.19
C HIS A 21 -4.42 24.19 17.19
N ASN A 22 -3.94 25.42 17.03
CA ASN A 22 -2.80 25.96 17.81
C ASN A 22 -3.18 26.49 19.21
N GLY A 23 -4.42 26.32 19.66
CA GLY A 23 -4.89 26.76 20.99
C GLY A 23 -4.93 28.27 21.21
N LEU A 24 -4.71 29.10 20.18
CA LEU A 24 -4.69 30.56 20.34
C LEU A 24 -6.10 31.13 20.27
N GLY A 25 -6.48 31.92 21.28
CA GLY A 25 -7.73 32.71 21.36
C GLY A 25 -8.84 32.06 22.20
N SER A 26 -9.39 32.82 23.14
CA SER A 26 -10.50 32.38 23.99
C SER A 26 -11.75 32.08 23.15
N GLY A 27 -12.38 30.93 23.37
CA GLY A 27 -13.60 30.53 22.67
C GLY A 27 -13.39 29.87 21.30
N ASN A 28 -12.16 29.47 20.97
CA ASN A 28 -11.81 28.87 19.67
C ASN A 28 -11.91 27.33 19.64
N GLY A 29 -12.67 26.72 20.56
CA GLY A 29 -12.90 25.28 20.56
C GLY A 29 -13.66 24.80 19.33
N TRP A 30 -13.23 23.67 18.76
CA TRP A 30 -13.88 23.08 17.59
C TRP A 30 -14.62 21.81 18.00
N PHE A 31 -15.94 21.78 17.84
CA PHE A 31 -16.64 20.51 17.81
C PHE A 31 -16.51 19.91 16.41
N LEU A 32 -15.74 18.83 16.29
CA LEU A 32 -15.50 18.16 15.02
C LEU A 32 -16.41 16.94 14.88
N ASP A 33 -17.29 16.98 13.88
CA ASP A 33 -18.14 15.83 13.54
C ASP A 33 -17.32 14.74 12.83
N LYS A 34 -16.78 15.08 11.64
CA LYS A 34 -15.95 14.19 10.82
C LYS A 34 -15.06 14.98 9.87
N VAL A 35 -14.06 14.30 9.31
CA VAL A 35 -13.24 14.77 8.19
C VAL A 35 -13.48 13.85 6.99
N VAL A 36 -13.67 14.44 5.80
CA VAL A 36 -13.76 13.70 4.53
C VAL A 36 -12.62 14.16 3.64
N ILE A 37 -11.74 13.24 3.26
CA ILE A 37 -10.65 13.50 2.32
C ILE A 37 -11.05 12.90 0.97
N LYS A 38 -11.00 13.72 -0.07
CA LYS A 38 -11.32 13.33 -1.45
C LYS A 38 -10.05 13.32 -2.27
N ASP A 39 -9.75 12.19 -2.92
CA ASP A 39 -8.66 12.12 -3.89
C ASP A 39 -9.24 12.33 -5.31
N PRO A 40 -8.94 13.47 -5.97
CA PRO A 40 -9.47 13.76 -7.30
C PRO A 40 -8.90 12.85 -8.41
N VAL A 41 -7.81 12.12 -8.14
CA VAL A 41 -7.20 11.20 -9.11
C VAL A 41 -7.83 9.82 -9.03
N THR A 42 -8.07 9.32 -7.81
CA THR A 42 -8.63 7.98 -7.60
C THR A 42 -10.15 7.97 -7.45
N ASP A 43 -10.78 9.13 -7.29
CA ASP A 43 -12.22 9.29 -7.03
C ASP A 43 -12.66 8.54 -5.74
N LEU A 44 -11.75 8.45 -4.78
CA LEU A 44 -11.98 7.80 -3.49
C LEU A 44 -12.18 8.85 -2.38
N ASP A 45 -13.29 8.71 -1.67
CA ASP A 45 -13.62 9.50 -0.48
C ASP A 45 -13.32 8.70 0.79
N CYS A 46 -12.40 9.20 1.63
CA CYS A 46 -12.05 8.62 2.92
C CYS A 46 -12.70 9.41 4.05
N THR A 47 -13.46 8.73 4.93
CA THR A 47 -14.14 9.37 6.08
C THR A 47 -13.51 8.99 7.41
N PHE A 48 -13.28 10.01 8.24
CA PHE A 48 -12.72 9.93 9.59
C PHE A 48 -13.69 10.58 10.57
N LEU A 49 -14.43 9.78 11.35
CA LEU A 49 -15.35 10.28 12.37
C LEU A 49 -14.58 10.77 13.59
N CYS A 50 -15.04 11.87 14.19
CA CYS A 50 -14.47 12.42 15.42
C CYS A 50 -15.52 12.52 16.53
N HIS A 51 -16.64 13.22 16.28
CA HIS A 51 -17.73 13.49 17.23
C HIS A 51 -17.27 13.98 18.62
N ARG A 52 -16.18 14.77 18.67
CA ARG A 52 -15.57 15.23 19.92
C ARG A 52 -15.12 16.68 19.83
N TRP A 53 -14.95 17.30 20.99
CA TRP A 53 -14.37 18.63 21.08
C TRP A 53 -12.85 18.58 20.92
N LEU A 54 -12.31 19.57 20.22
CA LEU A 54 -10.92 19.95 20.20
C LEU A 54 -10.83 21.29 20.95
N ASP A 55 -10.75 21.22 22.27
CA ASP A 55 -10.80 22.39 23.15
C ASP A 55 -10.19 22.00 24.52
N GLN A 56 -9.42 22.91 25.13
CA GLN A 56 -8.85 22.73 26.47
C GLN A 56 -9.87 22.78 27.61
N GLY A 57 -10.99 23.48 27.40
CA GLY A 57 -12.07 23.66 28.39
C GLY A 57 -13.27 22.73 28.20
N GLN A 58 -13.27 21.87 27.16
CA GLN A 58 -14.36 20.94 26.88
C GLN A 58 -13.86 19.50 26.78
N ASP A 59 -14.79 18.55 26.92
CA ASP A 59 -14.54 17.11 26.78
C ASP A 59 -13.35 16.64 27.64
N ASP A 60 -12.22 16.27 27.04
CA ASP A 60 -11.02 15.80 27.76
C ASP A 60 -9.85 16.80 27.72
N GLY A 61 -10.09 18.05 27.29
CA GLY A 61 -9.07 19.09 27.23
C GLY A 61 -8.08 18.98 26.06
N ASN A 62 -8.23 17.99 25.18
CA ASN A 62 -7.32 17.82 24.04
C ASN A 62 -7.72 18.69 22.84
N ILE A 63 -6.75 19.37 22.25
CA ILE A 63 -6.92 20.23 21.05
C ILE A 63 -6.46 19.54 19.74
N THR A 64 -6.01 18.29 19.84
CA THR A 64 -5.54 17.46 18.74
C THR A 64 -6.15 16.06 18.86
N ARG A 65 -6.53 15.48 17.73
CA ARG A 65 -7.12 14.14 17.64
C ARG A 65 -6.45 13.33 16.55
N GLU A 66 -6.11 12.10 16.91
CA GLU A 66 -5.74 11.05 15.96
C GLU A 66 -6.99 10.26 15.59
N LEU A 67 -7.34 10.22 14.31
CA LEU A 67 -8.56 9.60 13.82
C LEU A 67 -8.22 8.48 12.83
N PRO A 68 -8.55 7.21 13.14
CA PRO A 68 -8.48 6.13 12.18
C PRO A 68 -9.61 6.24 11.14
N VAL A 69 -9.42 5.67 9.96
CA VAL A 69 -10.48 5.59 8.95
C VAL A 69 -11.69 4.83 9.52
N THR A 70 -12.88 5.41 9.44
CA THR A 70 -14.07 4.86 10.11
C THR A 70 -14.86 3.93 9.21
N ASP A 71 -15.00 4.29 7.93
CA ASP A 71 -15.67 3.46 6.94
C ASP A 71 -14.72 3.06 5.84
N ALA A 72 -14.21 1.85 5.99
CA ALA A 72 -13.65 1.07 4.90
C ALA A 72 -14.73 0.48 3.96
N SER A 73 -16.01 0.71 4.26
CA SER A 73 -17.14 0.13 3.52
C SER A 73 -17.34 0.75 2.12
N THR A 74 -16.73 1.90 1.82
CA THR A 74 -16.59 2.44 0.46
C THR A 74 -15.34 1.92 -0.26
N PHE A 75 -14.73 0.82 0.20
CA PHE A 75 -13.67 0.13 -0.56
C PHE A 75 -14.21 -1.05 -1.39
N PRO A 76 -14.81 -0.83 -2.58
CA PRO A 76 -14.52 -1.69 -3.72
C PRO A 76 -13.00 -1.69 -4.01
N GLY A 77 -12.33 -0.57 -3.73
CA GLY A 77 -10.94 -0.31 -4.13
C GLY A 77 -9.89 -1.23 -3.51
N ARG A 78 -9.98 -1.63 -2.24
CA ARG A 78 -8.90 -2.42 -1.61
C ARG A 78 -8.80 -3.82 -2.22
N GLN A 79 -9.91 -4.55 -2.30
CA GLN A 79 -9.94 -5.86 -2.95
C GLN A 79 -9.75 -5.74 -4.46
N GLU A 80 -10.34 -4.74 -5.13
CA GLU A 80 -10.20 -4.56 -6.58
C GLU A 80 -8.77 -4.18 -6.97
N LEU A 81 -8.09 -3.31 -6.21
CA LEU A 81 -6.68 -2.92 -6.47
C LEU A 81 -5.71 -4.04 -6.11
N GLU A 82 -5.91 -4.73 -4.97
CA GLU A 82 -5.10 -5.92 -4.62
C GLU A 82 -5.29 -7.01 -5.68
N LEU A 83 -6.52 -7.30 -6.09
CA LEU A 83 -6.84 -8.27 -7.14
C LEU A 83 -6.31 -7.82 -8.52
N LYS A 84 -6.42 -6.53 -8.88
CA LYS A 84 -5.84 -5.99 -10.11
C LYS A 84 -4.33 -6.11 -10.10
N ARG A 85 -3.66 -5.79 -8.98
CA ARG A 85 -2.21 -5.94 -8.81
C ARG A 85 -1.81 -7.41 -8.92
N GLU A 86 -2.49 -8.31 -8.23
CA GLU A 86 -2.23 -9.75 -8.32
C GLU A 86 -2.47 -10.31 -9.72
N LYS A 87 -3.57 -9.93 -10.38
CA LYS A 87 -3.87 -10.31 -11.76
C LYS A 87 -2.83 -9.76 -12.74
N MET A 88 -2.41 -8.51 -12.59
CA MET A 88 -1.37 -7.90 -13.42
C MET A 88 -0.01 -8.58 -13.23
N VAL A 89 0.40 -8.82 -11.98
CA VAL A 89 1.65 -9.56 -11.67
C VAL A 89 1.57 -10.97 -12.25
N ARG A 90 0.47 -11.69 -12.00
CA ARG A 90 0.26 -13.04 -12.55
C ARG A 90 0.26 -13.05 -14.08
N ALA A 91 -0.30 -12.04 -14.74
CA ALA A 91 -0.30 -11.92 -16.19
C ALA A 91 1.10 -11.59 -16.73
N ALA A 92 1.81 -10.66 -16.10
CA ALA A 92 3.17 -10.27 -16.46
C ALA A 92 4.19 -11.39 -16.20
N GLU A 93 3.95 -12.28 -15.24
CA GLU A 93 4.81 -13.41 -14.91
C GLU A 93 4.38 -14.73 -15.57
N LYS A 94 3.20 -14.77 -16.23
CA LYS A 94 2.64 -15.98 -16.84
C LYS A 94 3.61 -16.67 -17.80
N TRP A 95 4.40 -15.90 -18.52
CA TRP A 95 5.37 -16.44 -19.48
C TRP A 95 6.38 -17.39 -18.81
N LYS A 96 6.74 -17.16 -17.55
CA LYS A 96 7.72 -17.96 -16.80
C LYS A 96 7.34 -19.45 -16.67
N PHE A 97 6.05 -19.78 -16.83
CA PHE A 97 5.49 -21.12 -16.65
C PHE A 97 4.95 -21.74 -17.95
N GLN A 98 5.35 -21.21 -19.11
CA GLN A 98 4.99 -21.83 -20.40
C GLN A 98 5.85 -23.05 -20.69
N LYS A 99 5.28 -24.04 -21.39
CA LYS A 99 5.99 -25.26 -21.79
C LYS A 99 7.25 -24.90 -22.58
N GLY A 100 8.41 -25.41 -22.13
CA GLY A 100 9.70 -25.17 -22.77
C GLY A 100 10.51 -24.00 -22.18
N ILE A 101 9.97 -23.26 -21.21
CA ILE A 101 10.69 -22.20 -20.49
C ILE A 101 11.23 -22.77 -19.18
N THR A 102 12.52 -22.62 -18.92
CA THR A 102 13.14 -23.02 -17.65
C THR A 102 13.72 -21.78 -16.99
N LEU A 103 13.30 -21.44 -15.77
CA LEU A 103 13.95 -20.39 -15.00
C LEU A 103 15.22 -20.94 -14.36
N GLN A 104 16.31 -20.19 -14.45
CA GLN A 104 17.59 -20.56 -13.85
C GLN A 104 18.05 -19.46 -12.90
N PHE A 105 18.33 -19.83 -11.66
CA PHE A 105 18.87 -18.96 -10.63
C PHE A 105 20.31 -19.38 -10.36
N TYR A 106 21.27 -18.47 -10.55
CA TYR A 106 22.67 -18.74 -10.25
C TYR A 106 22.95 -18.46 -8.77
N ASN A 107 23.46 -19.46 -8.06
CA ASN A 107 23.89 -19.33 -6.69
C ASN A 107 25.39 -18.96 -6.65
N MET A 108 25.70 -17.75 -6.20
CA MET A 108 27.07 -17.25 -6.10
C MET A 108 27.92 -18.00 -5.06
N LEU A 109 27.29 -18.58 -4.03
CA LEU A 109 27.97 -19.31 -2.96
C LEU A 109 28.41 -20.70 -3.42
N THR A 110 27.54 -21.40 -4.15
CA THR A 110 27.81 -22.78 -4.59
C THR A 110 28.35 -22.84 -6.03
N HIS A 111 28.38 -21.70 -6.73
CA HIS A 111 28.71 -21.59 -8.15
C HIS A 111 27.87 -22.54 -9.04
N GLY A 112 26.64 -22.85 -8.62
CA GLY A 112 25.72 -23.75 -9.29
C GLY A 112 24.42 -23.07 -9.70
N PHE A 113 23.68 -23.69 -10.63
CA PHE A 113 22.35 -23.22 -11.03
C PHE A 113 21.26 -24.02 -10.33
N ILE A 114 20.23 -23.32 -9.87
CA ILE A 114 18.94 -23.88 -9.45
C ILE A 114 17.96 -23.66 -10.60
N CYS A 115 17.37 -24.74 -11.10
CA CYS A 115 16.42 -24.67 -12.20
C CYS A 115 14.99 -24.87 -11.69
N LEU A 116 14.07 -23.98 -12.06
CA LEU A 116 12.63 -24.16 -11.88
C LEU A 116 12.00 -24.48 -13.25
N TYR A 117 11.33 -25.61 -13.32
CA TYR A 117 10.61 -26.06 -14.50
C TYR A 117 9.13 -25.61 -14.44
N PRO A 118 8.44 -25.51 -15.59
CA PRO A 118 7.03 -25.09 -15.65
C PRO A 118 6.06 -25.99 -14.89
N ASP A 119 6.43 -27.25 -14.66
CA ASP A 119 5.66 -28.25 -13.90
C ASP A 119 5.95 -28.20 -12.40
N SER A 120 6.51 -27.08 -11.92
CA SER A 120 6.88 -26.83 -10.51
C SER A 120 7.99 -27.74 -9.98
N ARG A 121 8.70 -28.47 -10.85
CA ARG A 121 9.88 -29.23 -10.45
C ARG A 121 11.06 -28.29 -10.22
N LEU A 122 11.88 -28.65 -9.23
CA LEU A 122 13.11 -27.96 -8.89
C LEU A 122 14.28 -28.92 -9.09
N ASP A 123 15.31 -28.47 -9.80
CA ASP A 123 16.61 -29.12 -9.81
C ASP A 123 17.62 -28.21 -9.10
N ALA A 124 18.07 -28.68 -7.93
CA ALA A 124 19.05 -27.99 -7.08
C ALA A 124 20.44 -28.63 -7.14
N LEU A 125 20.67 -29.59 -8.05
CA LEU A 125 21.91 -30.37 -8.10
C LEU A 125 23.09 -29.59 -8.71
N GLY A 126 22.88 -28.36 -9.20
CA GLY A 126 23.97 -27.47 -9.63
C GLY A 126 24.74 -27.97 -10.85
N GLY A 127 24.10 -28.74 -11.74
CA GLY A 127 24.75 -29.34 -12.90
C GLY A 127 25.43 -28.30 -13.81
N LYS A 128 26.77 -28.37 -13.92
CA LYS A 128 27.61 -27.43 -14.69
C LYS A 128 27.41 -27.44 -16.23
N LYS A 129 26.36 -28.09 -16.74
CA LYS A 129 26.14 -28.32 -18.19
C LYS A 129 25.11 -27.39 -18.84
N ASN A 130 24.65 -26.33 -18.18
CA ASN A 130 23.71 -25.38 -18.78
C ASN A 130 24.43 -24.37 -19.70
N LYS A 131 24.05 -24.36 -20.99
CA LYS A 131 24.73 -23.60 -22.06
C LYS A 131 24.07 -22.25 -22.41
N TYR A 132 23.07 -21.77 -21.67
CA TYR A 132 22.31 -20.57 -22.08
C TYR A 132 21.99 -19.61 -20.94
N GLY A 133 22.07 -18.31 -21.27
CA GLY A 133 21.25 -17.20 -20.77
C GLY A 133 21.26 -16.93 -19.26
N ILE A 134 22.29 -16.26 -18.76
CA ILE A 134 22.29 -15.66 -17.42
C ILE A 134 21.38 -14.43 -17.45
N PHE A 135 20.34 -14.40 -16.61
CA PHE A 135 19.61 -13.17 -16.29
C PHE A 135 19.96 -12.79 -14.85
N CYS A 136 20.65 -11.66 -14.67
CA CYS A 136 20.92 -11.12 -13.35
C CYS A 136 19.62 -10.54 -12.77
N VAL A 137 19.06 -11.22 -11.76
CA VAL A 137 17.96 -10.66 -10.97
C VAL A 137 18.57 -9.97 -9.77
N TYR A 138 18.59 -8.64 -9.80
CA TYR A 138 18.96 -7.83 -8.65
C TYR A 138 17.77 -7.81 -7.68
N VAL A 139 17.91 -8.51 -6.55
CA VAL A 139 16.99 -8.36 -5.42
C VAL A 139 17.58 -7.28 -4.52
N CYS A 140 17.04 -6.06 -4.63
CA CYS A 140 17.30 -5.02 -3.64
C CYS A 140 16.39 -5.29 -2.43
N ILE A 141 17.01 -5.49 -1.26
CA ILE A 141 16.34 -5.59 0.04
C ILE A 141 16.15 -4.18 0.59
#